data_AF-A0A520IIR3-F1
#
_entry.id   AF-A0A520IIR3-F1
#
_cell.length_a   1.000
_cell.length_b   1.000
_cell.length_c   1.000
_cell.angle_alpha   90.00
_cell.angle_beta   90.00
_cell.angle_gamma   90.00
#
_symmetry.space_group_name_H-M   'P 1'
#
loop_
_entity.id
_entity.type
_entity.pdbx_description
1 polymer ?
#
loop_
_entity_poly.entity_id
_entity_poly.type
_entity_poly.pdbx_seq_one_letter_code
_entity_poly.pdbx_strand_id
1 'polypeptide(L)' 'MTTLTIQISDKDRDLFERLAKRLNVKIIEVVEEKLLPNLATKRAISDARSRKTKKIDNLDLFFKGL' A
#
# COMPACT_ATOMS: atom_id res chain seq x y z
N MET A 1 18.05 22.24 -4.76
CA MET A 1 17.22 21.49 -5.71
C MET A 1 15.90 21.21 -5.05
N THR A 2 14.80 21.69 -5.61
CA THR A 2 13.46 21.58 -5.02
C THR A 2 12.65 20.61 -5.88
N THR A 3 12.24 19.48 -5.32
CA THR A 3 11.45 18.46 -6.04
C THR A 3 9.98 18.69 -5.74
N LEU A 4 9.15 18.82 -6.78
CA LEU A 4 7.73 19.14 -6.66
C LEU A 4 6.92 17.91 -7.09
N THR A 5 6.20 17.31 -6.14
CA THR A 5 5.40 16.10 -6.35
C THR A 5 3.94 16.50 -6.54
N ILE A 6 3.33 16.11 -7.66
CA ILE A 6 1.92 16.39 -7.98
C ILE A 6 1.23 15.06 -8.22
N GLN A 7 0.09 14.82 -7.56
CA GLN A 7 -0.74 13.65 -7.76
C GLN A 7 -1.75 13.95 -8.88
N ILE A 8 -1.79 13.12 -9.91
CA ILE A 8 -2.56 13.37 -11.14
C ILE A 8 -3.46 12.16 -11.40
N SER A 9 -4.67 12.42 -11.87
CA SER A 9 -5.60 11.39 -12.32
C SER A 9 -5.10 10.73 -13.61
N ASP A 10 -5.30 9.41 -13.76
CA ASP A 10 -4.87 8.64 -14.94
C ASP A 10 -5.41 9.20 -16.26
N LYS A 11 -6.58 9.85 -16.24
CA LYS A 11 -7.20 10.46 -17.43
C LYS A 11 -6.39 11.59 -18.04
N ASP A 12 -5.57 12.27 -17.22
CA ASP A 12 -4.82 13.46 -17.63
C ASP A 12 -3.33 13.16 -17.85
N ARG A 13 -2.91 11.90 -17.72
CA ARG A 13 -1.52 11.43 -17.87
C ARG A 13 -0.90 11.85 -19.20
N ASP A 14 -1.65 11.71 -20.30
CA ASP A 14 -1.18 11.97 -21.66
C ASP A 14 -0.83 13.46 -21.89
N LEU A 15 -1.58 14.36 -21.24
CA LEU A 15 -1.32 15.81 -21.26
C LEU A 15 0.00 16.12 -20.54
N PHE A 16 0.22 15.50 -19.38
CA PHE A 16 1.42 15.72 -18.56
C PHE A 16 2.67 15.09 -19.17
N GLU A 17 2.57 13.96 -19.85
CA GLU A 17 3.70 13.38 -20.60
C GLU A 17 4.16 14.32 -21.73
N ARG A 18 3.22 14.97 -22.43
CA ARG A 18 3.55 15.98 -23.46
C ARG A 18 4.17 17.23 -22.87
N LEU A 19 3.67 17.70 -21.73
CA LEU A 19 4.22 18.85 -21.00
C LEU A 19 5.64 18.55 -20.47
N ALA A 20 5.86 17.38 -19.88
CA ALA A 20 7.16 16.95 -19.38
C ALA A 20 8.20 16.85 -20.50
N LYS A 21 7.82 16.33 -21.67
CA LYS A 21 8.67 16.33 -22.88
C LYS A 21 9.05 17.74 -23.34
N ARG A 22 8.12 18.69 -23.31
CA ARG A 22 8.40 20.09 -23.68
C ARG A 22 9.31 20.81 -22.67
N LEU A 23 9.15 20.50 -21.38
CA LEU A 23 9.90 21.12 -20.30
C LEU A 23 11.23 20.39 -20.01
N ASN A 24 11.53 19.30 -20.72
CA ASN A 24 12.66 18.41 -20.49
C ASN A 24 12.78 17.90 -19.03
N VAL A 25 11.62 17.65 -18.41
CA VAL A 25 11.52 17.18 -17.03
C VAL A 25 11.30 15.66 -17.05
N LYS A 26 12.02 14.92 -16.21
CA LYS A 26 11.78 13.48 -16.04
C LYS A 26 10.59 13.27 -15.10
N ILE A 27 9.57 12.56 -15.56
CA ILE A 27 8.51 12.04 -14.70
C ILE A 27 9.10 10.86 -13.93
N ILE A 28 9.14 10.98 -12.60
CA ILE A 28 9.54 9.89 -11.71
C ILE A 28 8.24 9.21 -11.29
N GLU A 29 7.93 8.05 -11.86
CA GLU A 29 6.90 7.19 -11.32
C GLU A 29 7.40 6.65 -9.97
N VAL A 30 6.77 7.10 -8.89
CA VAL A 30 6.93 6.44 -7.60
C VAL A 30 6.18 5.12 -7.72
N VAL A 31 6.90 4.05 -8.01
CA VAL A 31 6.37 2.69 -7.88
C VAL A 31 6.11 2.51 -6.39
N GLU A 32 4.86 2.64 -5.96
CA GLU A 32 4.44 2.15 -4.66
C GLU A 32 4.80 0.66 -4.63
N GLU A 33 5.84 0.32 -3.87
CA GLU A 33 6.19 -1.07 -3.64
C GLU A 33 4.96 -1.76 -3.05
N LYS A 34 4.34 -2.64 -3.84
CA LYS A 34 3.30 -3.53 -3.35
C LYS A 34 3.96 -4.47 -2.35
N LEU A 35 3.97 -4.07 -1.08
CA LEU A 35 4.46 -4.88 0.02
C LEU A 35 3.62 -6.15 0.10
N LEU A 36 4.16 -7.24 -0.44
CA LEU A 36 3.53 -8.54 -0.33
C LEU A 36 3.68 -9.05 1.11
N PRO A 37 2.65 -9.72 1.66
CA PRO A 37 2.74 -10.29 2.99
C PRO A 37 3.92 -11.25 3.08
N ASN A 38 4.73 -11.11 4.13
CA ASN A 38 5.82 -12.04 4.40
C ASN A 38 5.26 -13.44 4.77
N LEU A 39 6.14 -14.43 4.86
CA LEU A 39 5.77 -15.82 5.11
C LEU A 39 4.99 -16.02 6.42
N ALA A 40 5.33 -15.25 7.47
CA ALA A 40 4.63 -15.30 8.75
C ALA A 40 3.20 -14.75 8.63
N THR A 41 3.01 -13.62 7.96
CA THR A 41 1.68 -13.04 7.73
C THR A 41 0.80 -13.97 6.89
N LYS A 42 1.36 -14.60 5.85
CA LYS A 42 0.62 -15.59 5.04
C LYS A 42 0.14 -16.78 5.87
N ARG A 43 0.97 -17.28 6.78
CA ARG A 43 0.60 -18.37 7.70
C ARG A 43 -0.51 -17.95 8.67
N ALA A 44 -0.38 -16.78 9.30
CA ALA A 44 -1.40 -16.25 10.20
C ALA A 44 -2.77 -16.12 9.53
N ILE A 45 -2.81 -15.64 8.27
CA ILE A 45 -4.04 -15.57 7.47
C ILE A 45 -4.61 -16.98 7.22
N SER A 46 -3.77 -17.97 6.91
CA SER A 46 -4.18 -19.36 6.69
C SER A 46 -4.75 -19.99 7.96
N ASP A 47 -4.12 -19.77 9.11
CA ASP A 47 -4.57 -20.28 10.40
C ASP A 47 -5.90 -19.63 10.83
N ALA A 48 -6.08 -18.32 10.55
CA ALA A 48 -7.33 -17.63 10.77
C ALA A 48 -8.48 -18.22 9.92
N ARG A 49 -8.24 -18.44 8.62
CA ARG A 49 -9.22 -19.05 7.71
C ARG A 49 -9.59 -20.48 8.07
N SER A 50 -8.62 -21.25 8.57
CA SER A 50 -8.83 -22.64 8.98
C SER A 50 -9.39 -22.81 10.40
N ARG A 51 -9.81 -21.71 11.06
CA ARG A 51 -10.33 -21.69 12.44
C ARG A 51 -9.37 -22.27 13.49
N LYS A 52 -8.06 -22.24 13.21
CA LYS A 52 -7.03 -22.60 14.19
C LYS A 52 -6.72 -21.47 15.18
N THR A 53 -7.26 -20.28 14.94
CA THR A 53 -7.13 -19.12 15.83
C THR A 53 -8.16 -19.19 16.96
N LYS A 54 -7.79 -18.66 18.13
CA LYS A 54 -8.71 -18.55 19.26
C LYS A 54 -9.77 -17.49 18.95
N LYS A 55 -11.03 -17.85 19.20
CA LYS A 55 -12.12 -16.90 19.13
C LYS A 55 -12.00 -15.91 20.30
N ILE A 56 -12.23 -14.63 20.01
CA ILE A 56 -12.33 -13.61 21.05
C ILE A 56 -13.79 -13.59 21.50
N ASP A 57 -14.06 -14.10 22.70
CA ASP A 57 -15.41 -14.11 23.27
C ASP A 57 -15.72 -12.86 24.10
N ASN A 58 -14.70 -12.11 24.52
CA ASN A 58 -14.84 -10.86 25.26
C ASN A 58 -13.70 -9.90 24.88
N LEU A 59 -14.06 -8.72 24.35
CA LEU A 59 -13.11 -7.70 23.91
C LEU A 59 -12.33 -7.09 25.07
N ASP A 60 -12.98 -6.83 26.21
CA ASP A 60 -12.32 -6.26 27.39
C ASP A 60 -11.29 -7.22 27.99
N LEU A 61 -11.56 -8.53 27.97
CA LEU A 61 -10.60 -9.55 28.42
C LEU A 61 -9.46 -9.73 27.43
N PHE A 62 -9.72 -9.60 26.13
CA PHE A 62 -8.69 -9.67 25.10
C PHE A 62 -7.65 -8.57 25.26
N PHE A 63 -8.09 -7.32 25.48
CA PHE A 63 -7.17 -6.20 25.67
C PHE A 63 -6.49 -6.18 27.04
N LYS A 64 -7.09 -6.78 28.08
CA LYS A 64 -6.43 -6.95 29.39
C LYS A 64 -5.33 -8.01 29.41
N GLY A 65 -5.37 -8.97 28.47
CA GLY A 65 -4.39 -10.05 28.35
C GLY A 65 -3.28 -9.81 27.33
N LEU A 66 -3.21 -8.60 26.76
CA LEU A 66 -2.22 -8.16 25.77
C LEU A 66 -0.94 -7.64 26.45
#